data_AF-A0A099WLK7-F1
#
_entry.id   AF-A0A099WLK7-F1
#
_cell.length_a   1.000
_cell.length_b   1.000
_cell.length_c   1.000
_cell.angle_alpha   90.00
_cell.angle_beta   90.00
_cell.angle_gamma   90.00
#
_symmetry.space_group_name_H-M   'P 1'
#
loop_
_entity.id
_entity.type
_entity.pdbx_description
1 polymer ?
#
loop_
_entity_poly.entity_id
_entity_poly.type
_entity_poly.pdbx_seq_one_letter_code
_entity_poly.pdbx_strand_id
1 'polypeptide(L)'
;MTQKFKTGDIVQFKGEIRGFDLDDKTLEVKTDSSDYIIAMDDAIPEPVLPLVPRYIADWIEDNLHHDIYRTMQRIIHPDSTENVLADELVNWVTCHPDDFALAWLGGYVVEKASLYYAKIGELYFVSWGEDGTQPTFTLDDMLGALDRARKFDSQEEANEIAKIFGGVAVPVEEEPTNEKV
;
A
#
# COMPACT_ATOMS: atom_id res chain seq x y z
N MET A 1 -30.85 -42.35 19.42
CA MET A 1 -31.22 -40.94 19.67
C MET A 1 -30.56 -40.11 18.57
N THR A 2 -31.35 -39.49 17.70
CA THR A 2 -30.81 -38.62 16.63
C THR A 2 -30.60 -37.24 17.23
N GLN A 3 -29.36 -36.89 17.54
CA GLN A 3 -29.03 -35.57 18.07
C GLN A 3 -29.27 -34.53 16.98
N LYS A 4 -30.25 -33.64 17.20
CA LYS A 4 -30.66 -32.59 16.26
C LYS A 4 -29.93 -31.30 16.63
N PHE A 5 -28.71 -31.14 16.14
CA PHE A 5 -28.06 -29.84 16.15
C PHE A 5 -28.87 -28.86 15.30
N LYS A 6 -28.86 -27.59 15.70
CA LYS A 6 -29.46 -26.48 14.95
C LYS A 6 -28.37 -25.52 14.52
N THR A 7 -28.63 -24.78 13.45
CA THR A 7 -27.76 -23.66 13.02
C THR A 7 -27.58 -22.69 14.20
N GLY A 8 -26.32 -22.39 14.55
CA GLY A 8 -25.96 -21.53 15.69
C GLY A 8 -25.53 -22.25 16.97
N ASP A 9 -25.64 -23.58 17.03
CA ASP A 9 -25.14 -24.35 18.18
C ASP A 9 -23.60 -24.40 18.19
N ILE A 10 -22.99 -24.16 19.37
CA ILE A 10 -21.55 -24.37 19.57
C ILE A 10 -21.32 -25.86 19.82
N VAL A 11 -20.47 -26.47 19.00
CA VAL A 11 -20.11 -27.90 19.10
C VAL A 11 -18.61 -28.09 19.24
N GLN A 12 -18.20 -29.15 19.92
CA GLN A 12 -16.82 -29.60 20.01
C GLN A 12 -16.74 -31.05 19.55
N PHE A 13 -15.82 -31.36 18.64
CA PHE A 13 -15.53 -32.73 18.23
C PHE A 13 -14.03 -33.01 18.37
N LYS A 14 -13.69 -34.29 18.50
CA LYS A 14 -12.32 -34.79 18.58
C LYS A 14 -12.11 -35.77 17.43
N GLY A 15 -11.06 -35.56 16.66
CA GLY A 15 -10.72 -36.40 15.51
C GLY A 15 -9.25 -36.25 15.12
N GLU A 16 -8.85 -37.03 14.12
CA GLU A 16 -7.52 -36.99 13.52
C GLU A 16 -7.60 -36.27 12.17
N ILE A 17 -6.71 -35.31 11.94
CA ILE A 17 -6.60 -34.62 10.64
C ILE A 17 -5.99 -35.61 9.64
N ARG A 18 -6.66 -35.80 8.50
CA ARG A 18 -6.24 -36.70 7.42
C ARG A 18 -5.83 -35.98 6.15
N GLY A 19 -6.35 -34.78 5.94
CA GLY A 19 -6.06 -33.94 4.78
C GLY A 19 -6.24 -32.46 5.12
N PHE A 20 -5.50 -31.61 4.41
CA PHE A 20 -5.57 -30.16 4.53
C PHE A 20 -5.35 -29.54 3.15
N ASP A 21 -6.28 -28.66 2.75
CA ASP A 21 -6.20 -27.88 1.52
C ASP A 21 -6.19 -26.39 1.86
N LEU A 22 -5.13 -25.69 1.44
CA LEU A 22 -4.95 -24.26 1.68
C LEU A 22 -5.79 -23.41 0.72
N ASP A 23 -5.94 -23.84 -0.52
CA ASP A 23 -6.63 -23.08 -1.56
C ASP A 23 -8.14 -23.10 -1.31
N ASP A 24 -8.65 -24.28 -0.97
CA ASP A 24 -10.06 -24.46 -0.60
C ASP A 24 -10.34 -24.13 0.88
N LYS A 25 -9.28 -23.83 1.67
CA LYS A 25 -9.35 -23.59 3.12
C LYS A 25 -10.14 -24.68 3.83
N THR A 26 -9.82 -25.96 3.59
CA THR A 26 -10.54 -27.08 4.20
C THR A 26 -9.64 -28.02 5.00
N LEU A 27 -10.19 -28.55 6.10
CA LEU A 27 -9.61 -29.64 6.86
C LEU A 27 -10.47 -30.90 6.76
N GLU A 28 -9.86 -32.01 6.37
CA GLU A 28 -10.48 -33.33 6.45
C GLU A 28 -10.17 -33.95 7.79
N VAL A 29 -11.20 -34.17 8.61
CA VAL A 29 -11.08 -34.71 9.96
C VAL A 29 -11.84 -36.02 10.07
N LYS A 30 -11.11 -37.07 10.42
CA LYS A 30 -11.67 -38.38 10.70
C LYS A 30 -12.01 -38.50 12.18
N THR A 31 -13.22 -38.93 12.48
CA THR A 31 -13.64 -39.32 13.84
C THR A 31 -13.95 -40.81 13.89
N ASP A 32 -14.22 -41.34 15.09
CA ASP A 32 -14.62 -42.75 15.27
C ASP A 32 -15.95 -43.09 14.57
N SER A 33 -16.76 -42.08 14.24
CA SER A 33 -18.13 -42.25 13.75
C SER A 33 -18.37 -41.76 12.33
N SER A 34 -17.61 -40.76 11.87
CA SER A 34 -17.79 -40.10 10.57
C SER A 34 -16.56 -39.28 10.19
N ASP A 35 -16.42 -39.02 8.89
CA ASP A 35 -15.42 -38.10 8.35
C ASP A 35 -16.09 -36.74 8.07
N TYR A 36 -15.41 -35.65 8.39
CA TYR A 36 -15.89 -34.29 8.26
C TYR A 36 -14.95 -33.46 7.39
N ILE A 37 -15.51 -32.60 6.55
CA ILE A 37 -14.77 -31.52 5.88
C ILE A 37 -15.17 -30.21 6.57
N ILE A 38 -14.19 -29.52 7.13
CA ILE A 38 -14.40 -28.27 7.87
C ILE A 38 -13.88 -27.13 7.00
N ALA A 39 -14.76 -26.25 6.57
CA ALA A 39 -14.38 -24.99 5.94
C ALA A 39 -13.78 -24.04 7.01
N MET A 40 -12.66 -23.43 6.68
CA MET A 40 -11.87 -22.55 7.53
C MET A 40 -11.96 -21.10 7.03
N ASP A 41 -13.17 -20.62 6.75
CA ASP A 41 -13.39 -19.31 6.15
C ASP A 41 -12.71 -18.17 6.94
N ASP A 42 -12.67 -18.29 8.28
CA ASP A 42 -12.10 -17.28 9.19
C ASP A 42 -10.84 -17.73 9.96
N ALA A 43 -10.30 -18.93 9.69
CA ALA A 43 -9.19 -19.47 10.50
C ALA A 43 -7.80 -19.12 9.94
N ILE A 44 -7.72 -18.62 8.70
CA ILE A 44 -6.49 -18.13 8.09
C ILE A 44 -6.63 -16.61 7.94
N PRO A 45 -5.93 -15.81 8.77
CA PRO A 45 -5.96 -14.36 8.58
C PRO A 45 -5.42 -14.02 7.19
N GLU A 46 -6.03 -13.05 6.52
CA GLU A 46 -5.51 -12.55 5.27
C GLU A 46 -4.07 -12.03 5.49
N PRO A 47 -3.16 -12.30 4.54
CA PRO A 47 -1.79 -11.82 4.65
C PRO A 47 -1.80 -10.29 4.70
N VAL A 48 -1.12 -9.73 5.71
CA VAL A 48 -0.93 -8.28 5.79
C VAL A 48 -0.01 -7.86 4.64
N LEU A 49 -0.55 -7.09 3.70
CA LEU A 49 0.19 -6.60 2.55
C LEU A 49 1.11 -5.44 2.96
N PRO A 50 2.38 -5.42 2.53
CA PRO A 50 3.27 -4.30 2.79
C PRO A 50 2.83 -3.06 2.02
N LEU A 51 3.06 -1.89 2.62
CA LEU A 51 3.00 -0.60 1.94
C LEU A 51 4.32 -0.38 1.20
N VAL A 52 4.24 -0.14 -0.11
CA VAL A 52 5.43 0.10 -0.94
C VAL A 52 5.32 1.44 -1.67
N PRO A 53 6.40 2.23 -1.75
CA PRO A 53 6.42 3.43 -2.57
C PRO A 53 6.08 3.15 -4.04
N ARG A 54 5.49 4.13 -4.74
CA ARG A 54 5.12 3.99 -6.16
C ARG A 54 6.28 3.55 -7.05
N TYR A 55 7.46 4.13 -6.87
CA TYR A 55 8.63 3.76 -7.68
C TYR A 55 9.11 2.32 -7.44
N ILE A 56 8.86 1.76 -6.25
CA ILE A 56 9.11 0.34 -5.95
C ILE A 56 8.06 -0.53 -6.63
N ALA A 57 6.78 -0.14 -6.54
CA ALA A 57 5.68 -0.84 -7.20
C ALA A 57 5.90 -0.95 -8.71
N ASP A 58 6.14 0.19 -9.37
CA ASP A 58 6.39 0.27 -10.81
C ASP A 58 7.59 -0.63 -11.20
N TRP A 59 8.66 -0.59 -10.40
CA TRP A 59 9.83 -1.44 -10.63
C TRP A 59 9.51 -2.94 -10.49
N ILE A 60 8.73 -3.33 -9.47
CA ILE A 60 8.32 -4.72 -9.27
C ILE A 60 7.51 -5.18 -10.49
N GLU A 61 6.49 -4.42 -10.92
CA GLU A 61 5.65 -4.77 -12.07
C GLU A 61 6.48 -5.03 -13.34
N ASP A 62 7.46 -4.17 -13.60
CA ASP A 62 8.36 -4.31 -14.74
C ASP A 62 9.30 -5.53 -14.64
N ASN A 63 9.59 -6.02 -13.43
CA ASN A 63 10.58 -7.06 -13.17
C ASN A 63 10.01 -8.42 -12.71
N LEU A 64 8.70 -8.54 -12.51
CA LEU A 64 8.03 -9.79 -12.05
C LEU A 64 8.30 -11.02 -12.93
N HIS A 65 8.80 -10.82 -14.15
CA HIS A 65 9.20 -11.89 -15.07
C HIS A 65 10.54 -12.57 -14.70
N HIS A 66 11.27 -12.04 -13.72
CA HIS A 66 12.47 -12.65 -13.16
C HIS A 66 12.16 -13.50 -11.91
N ASP A 67 13.02 -14.46 -11.60
CA ASP A 67 12.96 -15.14 -10.29
C ASP A 67 13.54 -14.25 -9.18
N ILE A 68 13.04 -14.43 -7.94
CA ILE A 68 13.43 -13.59 -6.80
C ILE A 68 14.94 -13.60 -6.55
N TYR A 69 15.62 -14.72 -6.81
CA TYR A 69 17.07 -14.82 -6.61
C TYR A 69 17.82 -13.90 -7.58
N ARG A 70 17.48 -13.93 -8.88
CA ARG A 70 18.05 -13.04 -9.89
C ARG A 70 17.72 -11.58 -9.62
N THR A 71 16.49 -11.30 -9.21
CA THR A 71 16.03 -9.96 -8.83
C THR A 71 16.91 -9.39 -7.70
N MET A 72 17.05 -10.13 -6.60
CA MET A 72 17.85 -9.73 -5.45
C MET A 72 19.34 -9.60 -5.81
N GLN A 73 19.87 -10.50 -6.63
CA GLN A 73 21.25 -10.41 -7.10
C GLN A 73 21.50 -9.10 -7.87
N ARG A 74 20.58 -8.69 -8.75
CA ARG A 74 20.69 -7.44 -9.52
C ARG A 74 20.61 -6.20 -8.64
N ILE A 75 19.79 -6.24 -7.59
CA ILE A 75 19.63 -5.12 -6.63
C ILE A 75 20.87 -4.96 -5.74
N ILE A 76 21.35 -6.05 -5.15
CA ILE A 76 22.44 -6.02 -4.16
C ILE A 76 23.81 -5.90 -4.84
N HIS A 77 23.95 -6.50 -6.03
CA HIS A 77 25.18 -6.50 -6.82
C HIS A 77 24.88 -6.02 -8.24
N PRO A 78 24.58 -4.72 -8.41
CA PRO A 78 24.38 -4.18 -9.74
C PRO A 78 25.69 -4.31 -10.52
N ASP A 79 25.74 -5.21 -11.51
CA ASP A 79 26.84 -5.26 -12.46
C ASP A 79 27.03 -3.88 -13.09
N SER A 80 28.20 -3.29 -12.87
CA SER A 80 28.53 -1.88 -13.14
C SER A 80 28.40 -1.44 -14.60
N THR A 81 28.14 -2.37 -15.51
CA THR A 81 28.03 -2.13 -16.96
C THR A 81 26.60 -2.17 -17.49
N GLU A 82 25.63 -2.74 -16.76
CA GLU A 82 24.25 -2.91 -17.24
C GLU A 82 23.16 -2.53 -16.21
N ASN A 83 23.45 -2.52 -14.91
CA ASN A 83 22.46 -2.19 -13.88
C ASN A 83 22.71 -0.78 -13.33
N VAL A 84 22.12 0.21 -13.99
CA VAL A 84 21.86 1.53 -13.39
C VAL A 84 20.57 1.43 -12.60
N LEU A 85 20.54 0.61 -11.55
CA LEU A 85 19.45 0.70 -10.59
C LEU A 85 19.61 2.02 -9.84
N ALA A 86 18.52 2.76 -9.66
CA ALA A 86 18.57 4.00 -8.90
C ALA A 86 19.03 3.72 -7.46
N ASP A 87 19.90 4.57 -6.90
CA ASP A 87 20.37 4.47 -5.51
C ASP A 87 19.18 4.35 -4.53
N GLU A 88 18.05 4.97 -4.86
CA GLU A 88 16.81 4.91 -4.08
C GLU A 88 16.20 3.50 -4.00
N LEU A 89 16.19 2.73 -5.09
CA LEU A 89 15.71 1.34 -5.09
C LEU A 89 16.60 0.47 -4.21
N VAL A 90 17.91 0.56 -4.39
CA VAL A 90 18.89 -0.23 -3.62
C VAL A 90 18.78 0.11 -2.14
N ASN A 91 18.70 1.40 -1.81
CA ASN A 91 18.56 1.87 -0.44
C ASN A 91 17.25 1.38 0.19
N TRP A 92 16.12 1.51 -0.51
CA TRP A 92 14.83 1.06 0.01
C TRP A 92 14.81 -0.44 0.26
N VAL A 93 15.20 -1.27 -0.72
CA VAL A 93 15.21 -2.74 -0.56
C VAL A 93 16.17 -3.18 0.55
N THR A 94 17.30 -2.49 0.71
CA THR A 94 18.24 -2.78 1.81
C THR A 94 17.66 -2.43 3.18
N CYS A 95 16.85 -1.38 3.28
CA CYS A 95 16.15 -0.98 4.50
C CYS A 95 14.86 -1.79 4.76
N HIS A 96 14.23 -2.30 3.72
CA HIS A 96 12.91 -2.98 3.73
C HIS A 96 12.95 -4.36 3.04
N PRO A 97 13.89 -5.26 3.38
CA PRO A 97 14.06 -6.51 2.64
C PRO A 97 12.87 -7.47 2.78
N ASP A 98 12.26 -7.52 3.97
CA ASP A 98 11.10 -8.39 4.25
C ASP A 98 9.84 -7.87 3.54
N ASP A 99 9.60 -6.55 3.60
CA ASP A 99 8.49 -5.90 2.89
C ASP A 99 8.62 -6.09 1.38
N PHE A 100 9.83 -5.98 0.83
CA PHE A 100 10.09 -6.27 -0.57
C PHE A 100 9.77 -7.72 -0.93
N ALA A 101 10.20 -8.70 -0.13
CA ALA A 101 9.93 -10.11 -0.38
C ALA A 101 8.42 -10.43 -0.32
N LEU A 102 7.70 -9.84 0.64
CA LEU A 102 6.25 -9.95 0.74
C LEU A 102 5.57 -9.32 -0.47
N ALA A 103 6.00 -8.11 -0.88
CA ALA A 103 5.47 -7.42 -2.05
C ALA A 103 5.64 -8.24 -3.33
N TRP A 104 6.82 -8.85 -3.50
CA TRP A 104 7.16 -9.66 -4.67
C TRP A 104 6.32 -10.94 -4.79
N LEU A 105 6.03 -11.61 -3.66
CA LEU A 105 5.38 -12.93 -3.65
C LEU A 105 3.86 -12.86 -3.42
N GLY A 106 3.42 -11.97 -2.54
CA GLY A 106 2.05 -11.89 -2.05
C GLY A 106 1.27 -10.65 -2.51
N GLY A 107 1.93 -9.75 -3.25
CA GLY A 107 1.37 -8.46 -3.62
C GLY A 107 1.57 -7.40 -2.53
N TYR A 108 1.11 -6.18 -2.80
CA TYR A 108 1.39 -5.01 -1.98
C TYR A 108 0.30 -3.95 -2.12
N VAL A 109 0.29 -2.99 -1.19
CA VAL A 109 -0.48 -1.75 -1.32
C VAL A 109 0.49 -0.64 -1.69
N VAL A 110 0.19 0.11 -2.75
CA VAL A 110 1.04 1.25 -3.10
C VAL A 110 0.75 2.41 -2.15
N GLU A 111 1.80 2.92 -1.51
CA GLU A 111 1.74 4.15 -0.74
C GLU A 111 1.14 5.25 -1.62
N LYS A 112 0.05 5.86 -1.14
CA LYS A 112 -0.47 7.05 -1.79
C LYS A 112 0.61 8.12 -1.76
N ALA A 113 0.86 8.77 -2.89
CA ALA A 113 1.72 9.93 -2.92
C ALA A 113 1.21 10.93 -1.88
N SER A 114 2.05 11.29 -0.91
CA SER A 114 1.75 12.40 -0.02
C SER A 114 1.70 13.63 -0.91
N LEU A 115 0.50 14.14 -1.15
CA LEU A 115 0.35 15.39 -1.89
C LEU A 115 0.83 16.52 -0.99
N TYR A 116 1.38 17.57 -1.60
CA TYR A 116 1.78 18.79 -0.89
C TYR A 116 1.06 19.99 -1.46
N TYR A 117 0.78 20.98 -0.61
CA TYR A 117 0.37 22.32 -1.02
C TYR A 117 1.52 23.30 -0.82
N ALA A 118 1.66 24.27 -1.73
CA ALA A 118 2.50 25.45 -1.49
C ALA A 118 1.70 26.49 -0.69
N LYS A 119 2.03 26.67 0.60
CA LYS A 119 1.34 27.56 1.54
C LYS A 119 2.13 28.85 1.77
N ILE A 120 1.46 29.99 1.62
CA ILE A 120 2.00 31.34 1.81
C ILE A 120 1.12 32.05 2.85
N GLY A 121 1.49 31.96 4.14
CA GLY A 121 0.61 32.42 5.22
C GLY A 121 -0.73 31.69 5.21
N GLU A 122 -1.83 32.41 5.07
CA GLU A 122 -3.21 31.87 4.98
C GLU A 122 -3.65 31.60 3.51
N LEU A 123 -2.71 31.52 2.58
CA LEU A 123 -2.97 31.33 1.15
C LEU A 123 -2.36 30.02 0.64
N TYR A 124 -3.07 29.37 -0.29
CA TYR A 124 -2.58 28.23 -1.04
C TYR A 124 -2.44 28.59 -2.52
N PHE A 125 -1.33 28.17 -3.14
CA PHE A 125 -1.11 28.35 -4.56
C PHE A 125 -2.08 27.50 -5.40
N VAL A 126 -2.64 28.09 -6.45
CA VAL A 126 -3.55 27.41 -7.40
C VAL A 126 -2.84 27.24 -8.75
N SER A 127 -2.45 28.33 -9.39
CA SER A 127 -1.77 28.25 -10.69
C SER A 127 -1.11 29.58 -11.03
N TRP A 128 -0.25 29.57 -12.06
CA TRP A 128 0.05 30.78 -12.81
C TRP A 128 -1.13 31.09 -13.76
N GLY A 129 -1.37 32.37 -14.03
CA GLY A 129 -2.35 32.83 -15.00
C GLY A 129 -1.99 32.42 -16.43
N GLU A 130 -2.86 32.69 -17.39
CA GLU A 130 -2.68 32.28 -18.80
C GLU A 130 -1.36 32.77 -19.42
N ASP A 131 -0.83 33.89 -18.94
CA ASP A 131 0.44 34.48 -19.37
C ASP A 131 1.68 33.93 -18.63
N GLY A 132 1.49 33.06 -17.62
CA GLY A 132 2.55 32.49 -16.80
C GLY A 132 3.17 33.46 -15.78
N THR A 133 2.64 34.68 -15.64
CA THR A 133 3.27 35.74 -14.82
C THR A 133 2.48 36.11 -13.57
N GLN A 134 1.17 35.87 -13.57
CA GLN A 134 0.29 36.25 -12.46
C GLN A 134 -0.06 35.03 -11.61
N PRO A 135 0.43 34.92 -10.36
CA PRO A 135 0.09 33.80 -9.50
C PRO A 135 -1.33 33.96 -8.95
N THR A 136 -2.08 32.85 -8.93
CA THR A 136 -3.42 32.75 -8.34
C THR A 136 -3.33 31.98 -7.03
N PHE A 137 -4.00 32.49 -6.01
CA PHE A 137 -4.08 31.88 -4.68
C PHE A 137 -5.53 31.71 -4.23
N THR A 138 -5.75 30.77 -3.32
CA THR A 138 -7.01 30.62 -2.57
C THR A 138 -6.75 30.80 -1.07
N LEU A 139 -7.74 31.32 -0.34
CA LEU A 139 -7.66 31.55 1.11
C LEU A 139 -8.01 30.29 1.88
N ASP A 140 -7.22 29.95 2.90
CA ASP A 140 -7.41 28.76 3.76
C ASP A 140 -8.82 28.71 4.40
N ASP A 141 -9.36 29.86 4.79
CA ASP A 141 -10.67 30.01 5.45
C ASP A 141 -11.88 29.92 4.50
N MET A 142 -11.66 29.79 3.18
CA MET A 142 -12.73 29.68 2.21
C MET A 142 -13.24 28.23 2.09
N LEU A 143 -14.56 28.04 2.13
CA LEU A 143 -15.17 26.73 1.90
C LEU A 143 -14.76 26.18 0.51
N GLY A 144 -14.11 25.02 0.47
CA GLY A 144 -13.58 24.42 -0.76
C GLY A 144 -12.25 25.01 -1.23
N ALA A 145 -11.51 25.72 -0.37
CA ALA A 145 -10.18 26.25 -0.69
C ALA A 145 -9.19 25.15 -1.05
N LEU A 146 -9.12 24.09 -0.24
CA LEU A 146 -8.19 22.98 -0.47
C LEU A 146 -8.53 22.19 -1.75
N ASP A 147 -9.79 22.20 -2.20
CA ASP A 147 -10.18 21.58 -3.48
C ASP A 147 -9.64 22.34 -4.69
N ARG A 148 -9.42 23.65 -4.54
CA ARG A 148 -8.88 24.53 -5.60
C ARG A 148 -7.38 24.66 -5.55
N ALA A 149 -6.78 24.45 -4.38
CA ALA A 149 -5.33 24.48 -4.21
C ALA A 149 -4.68 23.41 -5.09
N ARG A 150 -3.57 23.77 -5.73
CA ARG A 150 -2.80 22.81 -6.52
C ARG A 150 -2.09 21.83 -5.60
N LYS A 151 -2.29 20.56 -5.89
CA LYS A 151 -1.63 19.44 -5.24
C LYS A 151 -0.37 19.11 -6.03
N PHE A 152 0.75 19.00 -5.33
CA PHE A 152 2.05 18.64 -5.87
C PHE A 152 2.40 17.22 -5.41
N ASP A 153 2.97 16.41 -6.30
CA ASP A 153 3.35 15.02 -5.98
C ASP A 153 4.66 14.93 -5.19
N SER A 154 5.39 16.06 -5.05
CA SER A 154 6.61 16.14 -4.25
C SER A 154 6.65 17.39 -3.37
N GLN A 155 7.26 17.24 -2.18
CA GLN A 155 7.49 18.36 -1.28
C GLN A 155 8.46 19.39 -1.89
N GLU A 156 9.40 18.92 -2.72
CA GLU A 156 10.40 19.77 -3.36
C GLU A 156 9.75 20.72 -4.36
N GLU A 157 8.89 20.22 -5.26
CA GLU A 157 8.17 21.05 -6.25
C GLU A 157 7.27 22.08 -5.56
N ALA A 158 6.51 21.66 -4.54
CA ALA A 158 5.71 22.58 -3.72
C ALA A 158 6.59 23.65 -3.05
N ASN A 159 7.78 23.27 -2.56
CA ASN A 159 8.70 24.18 -1.91
C ASN A 159 9.34 25.17 -2.88
N GLU A 160 9.66 24.77 -4.11
CA GLU A 160 10.18 25.68 -5.13
C GLU A 160 9.20 26.82 -5.39
N ILE A 161 7.91 26.50 -5.55
CA ILE A 161 6.85 27.50 -5.71
C ILE A 161 6.67 28.33 -4.44
N ALA A 162 6.59 27.69 -3.27
CA ALA A 162 6.35 28.41 -2.03
C ALA A 162 7.49 29.40 -1.71
N LYS A 163 8.75 29.03 -1.96
CA LYS A 163 9.93 29.88 -1.73
C LYS A 163 9.89 31.18 -2.53
N ILE A 164 9.33 31.19 -3.74
CA ILE A 164 9.18 32.41 -4.56
C ILE A 164 8.44 33.50 -3.79
N PHE A 165 7.50 33.10 -2.93
CA PHE A 165 6.62 33.99 -2.18
C PHE A 165 6.91 34.01 -0.67
N GLY A 166 8.00 33.41 -0.22
CA GLY A 166 8.35 33.31 1.21
C GLY A 166 7.49 32.33 2.01
N GLY A 167 6.87 31.34 1.35
CA GLY A 167 6.06 30.29 1.95
C GLY A 167 6.81 28.97 2.18
N VAL A 168 6.06 27.92 2.50
CA VAL A 168 6.54 26.55 2.73
C VAL A 168 5.62 25.51 2.09
N ALA A 169 6.14 24.32 1.76
CA ALA A 169 5.34 23.16 1.42
C ALA A 169 4.73 22.53 2.68
N VAL A 170 3.43 22.25 2.64
CA VAL A 170 2.72 21.52 3.71
C VAL A 170 2.07 20.26 3.13
N PRO A 171 2.08 19.13 3.86
CA PRO A 171 1.41 17.91 3.40
C PRO A 171 -0.11 18.13 3.34
N VAL A 172 -0.76 17.52 2.36
CA VAL A 172 -2.22 17.40 2.34
C VAL A 172 -2.60 16.39 3.42
N GLU A 173 -3.18 16.87 4.52
CA GLU A 173 -3.81 15.99 5.51
C GLU A 173 -5.02 15.33 4.83
N GLU A 174 -4.96 14.01 4.61
CA GLU A 174 -6.17 13.27 4.25
C GLU A 174 -7.10 13.35 5.46
N GLU A 175 -8.30 13.94 5.30
CA GLU A 175 -9.34 13.70 6.30
C GLU A 175 -9.50 12.19 6.43
N PRO A 176 -9.57 11.64 7.66
CA PRO A 176 -9.81 10.22 7.83
C PRO A 176 -11.12 9.90 7.13
N THR A 177 -11.04 9.12 6.05
CA THR A 177 -12.21 8.58 5.35
C THR A 177 -13.05 7.92 6.41
N ASN A 178 -14.14 8.58 6.79
CA ASN A 178 -15.07 8.10 7.78
C ASN A 178 -15.78 6.92 7.13
N GLU A 179 -15.23 5.72 7.32
CA GLU A 179 -15.87 4.46 6.94
C GLU A 179 -17.25 4.45 7.59
N LYS A 180 -18.28 4.45 6.75
CA LYS A 180 -19.66 4.34 7.18
C LYS A 180 -19.84 2.97 7.84
N VAL A 181 -20.16 3.02 9.13
CA VAL A 181 -20.77 1.95 9.94
C VAL A 181 -22.03 1.42 9.27
#